data_AF-A0A7R9DQ72-F1
#
_entry.id   AF-A0A7R9DQ72-F1
#
_cell.length_a   1.000
_cell.length_b   1.000
_cell.length_c   1.000
_cell.angle_alpha   90.00
_cell.angle_beta   90.00
_cell.angle_gamma   90.00
#
_symmetry.space_group_name_H-M   'P 1'
#
loop_
_entity.id
_entity.type
_entity.pdbx_description
1 polymer ?
#
loop_
_entity_poly.entity_id
_entity_poly.type
_entity_poly.pdbx_seq_one_letter_code
_entity_poly.pdbx_strand_id
1 'polypeptide(L)'
;MKEENKILRGVSGEFRAGELTAIMGPSGAGKSTLLNVLAGYKCKGTGGQVLVNGRDRSKRSLDEFSRLSCYIMQDDHLREVLTARESMSIASSLKLGRSTGSKEREAQVRETDSSKEREAQTDSSKEREAQVRDRQKQGERGSGERQTVARRERL
;
A
#
# COMPACT_ATOMS: atom_id res chain seq x y z
N MET A 1 2.77 -14.27 -34.64
CA MET A 1 2.01 -14.70 -33.44
C MET A 1 2.45 -13.81 -32.29
N LYS A 2 1.56 -13.03 -31.66
CA LYS A 2 1.94 -12.15 -30.54
C LYS A 2 2.24 -13.02 -29.32
N GLU A 3 3.45 -12.92 -28.77
CA GLU A 3 3.76 -13.54 -27.48
C GLU A 3 2.93 -12.86 -26.38
N GLU A 4 2.07 -13.63 -25.72
CA GLU A 4 1.37 -13.17 -24.52
C GLU A 4 2.36 -13.13 -23.36
N ASN A 5 2.82 -11.92 -23.03
CA ASN A 5 3.72 -11.72 -21.89
C ASN A 5 2.96 -11.92 -20.58
N LYS A 6 3.16 -13.09 -19.94
CA LYS A 6 2.56 -13.43 -18.65
C LYS A 6 3.26 -12.69 -17.51
N ILE A 7 2.59 -11.66 -16.98
CA ILE A 7 3.08 -10.82 -15.88
C ILE A 7 3.07 -11.57 -14.54
N LEU A 8 2.02 -12.35 -14.26
CA LEU A 8 1.86 -13.11 -13.02
C LEU A 8 1.90 -14.61 -13.33
N ARG A 9 2.58 -15.41 -12.50
CA ARG A 9 2.75 -16.86 -12.69
C ARG A 9 2.45 -17.60 -11.40
N GLY A 10 1.40 -18.42 -11.40
CA GLY A 10 1.13 -19.39 -10.33
C GLY A 10 1.07 -18.80 -8.91
N VAL A 11 0.51 -17.60 -8.74
CA VAL A 11 0.44 -16.95 -7.43
C VAL A 11 -0.67 -17.60 -6.60
N SER A 12 -0.37 -17.96 -5.36
CA SER A 12 -1.34 -18.50 -4.40
C SER A 12 -0.98 -18.00 -3.00
N GLY A 13 -2.00 -17.71 -2.19
CA GLY A 13 -1.82 -17.18 -0.85
C GLY A 13 -3.15 -16.89 -0.17
N GLU A 14 -3.10 -16.66 1.14
CA GLU A 14 -4.23 -16.30 1.98
C GLU A 14 -3.90 -15.01 2.74
N PHE A 15 -4.87 -14.11 2.87
CA PHE A 15 -4.76 -12.90 3.69
C PHE A 15 -5.77 -13.02 4.83
N ARG A 16 -5.31 -12.97 6.08
CA ARG A 16 -6.15 -13.16 7.26
C ARG A 16 -6.52 -11.82 7.89
N ALA A 17 -7.70 -11.79 8.50
CA ALA A 17 -8.17 -10.61 9.23
C ALA A 17 -7.26 -10.35 10.45
N GLY A 18 -6.91 -9.08 10.68
CA GLY A 18 -6.04 -8.67 11.78
C GLY A 18 -4.54 -8.76 11.49
N GLU A 19 -4.14 -9.24 10.32
CA GLU A 19 -2.74 -9.34 9.91
C GLU A 19 -2.36 -8.25 8.89
N LEU A 20 -1.22 -7.60 9.10
CA LEU A 20 -0.61 -6.73 8.10
C LEU A 20 0.25 -7.56 7.16
N THR A 21 -0.18 -7.70 5.90
CA THR A 21 0.59 -8.43 4.89
C THR A 21 1.31 -7.47 3.95
N ALA A 22 2.62 -7.68 3.76
CA ALA A 22 3.44 -6.90 2.84
C ALA A 22 3.85 -7.73 1.62
N ILE A 23 3.70 -7.15 0.42
CA ILE A 23 4.18 -7.74 -0.84
C ILE A 23 5.45 -7.01 -1.26
N MET A 24 6.59 -7.68 -1.15
CA MET A 24 7.91 -7.11 -1.46
C MET A 24 8.52 -7.70 -2.72
N GLY A 25 9.36 -6.93 -3.41
CA GLY A 25 10.05 -7.38 -4.62
C GLY A 25 10.59 -6.22 -5.47
N PRO A 26 11.44 -6.51 -6.47
CA PRO A 26 12.06 -5.49 -7.32
C PRO A 26 11.02 -4.72 -8.15
N SER A 27 11.39 -3.54 -8.65
CA SER A 27 10.53 -2.80 -9.58
C SER A 27 10.24 -3.64 -10.83
N GLY A 28 9.02 -3.59 -11.34
CA GLY A 28 8.60 -4.40 -12.50
C GLY A 28 8.21 -5.86 -12.18
N ALA A 29 8.38 -6.35 -10.95
CA ALA A 29 7.99 -7.72 -10.57
C ALA A 29 6.46 -8.01 -10.62
N GLY A 30 5.65 -7.02 -10.95
CA GLY A 30 4.19 -7.19 -11.05
C GLY A 30 3.41 -6.99 -9.75
N LYS A 31 4.02 -6.46 -8.67
CA LYS A 31 3.37 -6.18 -7.37
C LYS A 31 2.07 -5.36 -7.52
N SER A 32 2.16 -4.19 -8.15
CA SER A 32 0.99 -3.34 -8.42
C SER A 32 -0.01 -4.03 -9.36
N THR A 33 0.46 -4.92 -10.24
CA THR A 33 -0.45 -5.72 -11.10
C THR A 33 -1.22 -6.76 -10.27
N LEU A 34 -0.56 -7.47 -9.35
CA LEU A 34 -1.21 -8.39 -8.43
C LEU A 34 -2.26 -7.68 -7.57
N LEU A 35 -1.91 -6.53 -6.98
CA LEU A 35 -2.84 -5.72 -6.19
C LEU A 35 -4.03 -5.24 -7.02
N ASN A 36 -3.81 -4.80 -8.27
CA ASN A 36 -4.90 -4.41 -9.18
C ASN A 36 -5.85 -5.58 -9.52
N VAL A 37 -5.35 -6.81 -9.60
CA VAL A 37 -6.18 -8.01 -9.83
C VAL A 37 -7.00 -8.34 -8.58
N LEU A 38 -6.40 -8.26 -7.39
CA LEU A 38 -7.09 -8.49 -6.11
C LEU A 38 -8.17 -7.43 -5.85
N ALA A 39 -7.86 -6.16 -6.11
CA ALA A 39 -8.78 -5.04 -6.00
C ALA A 39 -9.82 -4.98 -7.14
N GLY A 40 -9.69 -5.82 -8.17
CA GLY A 40 -10.67 -5.93 -9.24
C GLY A 40 -10.62 -4.86 -10.34
N TYR A 41 -9.58 -4.05 -10.38
CA TYR A 41 -9.32 -3.11 -11.47
C TYR A 41 -8.84 -3.81 -12.75
N LYS A 42 -8.18 -4.97 -12.62
CA LYS A 42 -7.77 -5.81 -13.76
C LYS A 42 -8.39 -7.20 -13.67
N CYS A 43 -9.41 -7.45 -14.50
CA CYS A 43 -10.12 -8.73 -14.57
C CYS A 43 -10.05 -9.39 -15.96
N LYS A 44 -9.52 -8.70 -16.98
CA LYS A 44 -9.40 -9.24 -18.34
C LYS A 44 -8.08 -10.00 -18.48
N GLY A 45 -8.15 -11.24 -18.96
CA GLY A 45 -6.97 -12.08 -19.20
C GLY A 45 -6.35 -12.71 -17.94
N THR A 46 -7.03 -12.64 -16.79
CA THR A 46 -6.59 -13.26 -15.54
C THR A 46 -7.23 -14.65 -15.40
N GLY A 47 -6.41 -15.68 -15.27
CA GLY A 47 -6.85 -17.02 -14.87
C GLY A 47 -6.79 -17.22 -13.35
N GLY A 48 -7.60 -18.13 -12.83
CA GLY A 48 -7.65 -18.47 -11.40
C GLY A 48 -8.89 -17.96 -10.67
N GLN A 49 -8.92 -18.14 -9.35
CA GLN A 49 -10.02 -17.76 -8.48
C GLN A 49 -9.50 -16.93 -7.30
N VAL A 50 -10.25 -15.90 -6.94
CA VAL A 50 -9.99 -15.09 -5.74
C VAL A 50 -11.21 -15.21 -4.84
N LEU A 51 -11.02 -15.68 -3.61
CA LEU A 51 -12.07 -15.80 -2.62
C LEU A 51 -11.94 -14.69 -1.58
N VAL A 52 -13.07 -14.08 -1.22
CA VAL A 52 -13.16 -13.04 -0.20
C VAL A 52 -14.19 -13.50 0.83
N ASN A 53 -13.75 -13.78 2.05
CA ASN A 53 -14.59 -14.37 3.11
C ASN A 53 -15.33 -15.64 2.62
N GLY A 54 -14.61 -16.54 1.94
CA GLY A 54 -15.14 -17.83 1.45
C GLY A 54 -16.06 -17.75 0.23
N ARG A 55 -16.32 -16.55 -0.34
CA ARG A 55 -17.10 -16.40 -1.58
C ARG A 55 -16.23 -15.96 -2.74
N ASP A 56 -16.49 -16.51 -3.91
CA ASP A 56 -15.79 -16.14 -5.15
C ASP A 56 -16.07 -14.67 -5.51
N ARG A 57 -15.00 -13.90 -5.70
CA ARG A 57 -15.07 -12.48 -6.09
C ARG A 57 -15.79 -12.28 -7.41
N SER A 58 -15.62 -13.19 -8.38
CA SER A 58 -16.24 -13.08 -9.70
C SER A 58 -17.77 -13.14 -9.67
N LYS A 59 -18.34 -13.70 -8.60
CA LYS A 59 -19.78 -13.84 -8.39
C LYS A 59 -20.40 -12.68 -7.61
N ARG A 60 -19.58 -11.74 -7.11
CA ARG A 60 -20.08 -10.54 -6.42
C ARG A 60 -20.31 -9.40 -7.40
N SER A 61 -21.30 -8.55 -7.08
CA SER A 61 -21.45 -7.28 -7.78
C SER A 61 -20.30 -6.34 -7.43
N LEU A 62 -20.00 -5.41 -8.34
CA LEU A 62 -18.96 -4.40 -8.10
C LEU A 62 -19.30 -3.51 -6.88
N ASP A 63 -20.59 -3.23 -6.65
CA ASP A 63 -21.08 -2.44 -5.52
C ASP A 63 -20.89 -3.18 -4.18
N GLU A 64 -21.15 -4.50 -4.13
CA GLU A 64 -20.92 -5.27 -2.90
C GLU A 64 -19.42 -5.31 -2.55
N PHE A 65 -18.56 -5.49 -3.55
CA PHE A 65 -17.12 -5.58 -3.33
C PHE A 65 -16.49 -4.23 -2.92
N SER A 66 -16.98 -3.12 -3.49
CA SER A 66 -16.49 -1.77 -3.15
C SER A 66 -16.89 -1.32 -1.74
N ARG A 67 -17.95 -1.89 -1.15
CA ARG A 67 -18.32 -1.67 0.26
C ARG A 67 -17.44 -2.45 1.23
N LEU A 68 -16.86 -3.56 0.78
CA LEU A 68 -16.06 -4.47 1.62
C LEU A 68 -14.56 -4.21 1.53
N SER A 69 -14.09 -3.48 0.53
CA SER A 69 -12.67 -3.27 0.27
C SER A 69 -12.37 -1.80 0.00
N CYS A 70 -11.14 -1.39 0.28
CA CYS A 70 -10.62 -0.08 -0.07
C CYS A 70 -9.30 -0.28 -0.83
N TYR A 71 -9.10 0.46 -1.91
CA TYR A 71 -7.87 0.43 -2.69
C TYR A 71 -7.32 1.83 -2.83
N ILE A 72 -6.06 2.01 -2.44
CA ILE A 72 -5.33 3.27 -2.60
C ILE A 72 -4.41 3.10 -3.80
N MET A 73 -4.51 4.02 -4.75
CA MET A 73 -3.69 3.97 -5.97
C MET A 73 -2.26 4.40 -5.66
N GLN A 74 -1.33 3.97 -6.51
CA GLN A 74 0.08 4.38 -6.38
C GLN A 74 0.27 5.87 -6.73
N ASP A 75 -0.49 6.36 -7.72
CA ASP A 75 -0.49 7.76 -8.13
C ASP A 75 -1.80 8.42 -7.69
N ASP A 76 -1.69 9.53 -6.95
CA ASP A 76 -2.84 10.28 -6.46
C ASP A 76 -3.22 11.40 -7.44
N HIS A 77 -4.48 11.41 -7.86
CA HIS A 77 -5.06 12.48 -8.68
C HIS A 77 -5.87 13.45 -7.81
N LEU A 78 -5.20 14.05 -6.82
CA LEU A 78 -5.80 15.09 -5.99
C LEU A 78 -5.98 16.38 -6.80
N ARG A 79 -7.10 17.07 -6.60
CA ARG A 79 -7.31 18.40 -7.21
C ARG A 79 -6.52 19.43 -6.42
N GLU A 80 -5.59 20.11 -7.07
CA GLU A 80 -4.71 21.12 -6.46
C GLU A 80 -5.46 22.34 -5.87
N VAL A 81 -6.70 22.55 -6.31
CA VAL A 81 -7.53 23.69 -5.86
C VAL A 81 -8.25 23.41 -4.53
N LEU A 82 -8.27 22.16 -4.05
CA LEU A 82 -8.96 21.76 -2.83
C LEU A 82 -7.97 21.48 -1.71
N THR A 83 -8.28 21.95 -0.50
CA THR A 83 -7.56 21.53 0.71
C THR A 83 -7.82 20.05 1.00
N ALA A 84 -6.93 19.43 1.78
CA ALA A 84 -7.10 18.04 2.22
C ALA A 84 -8.43 17.84 2.96
N ARG A 85 -8.78 18.79 3.84
CA ARG A 85 -10.02 18.77 4.62
C ARG A 85 -11.26 18.87 3.74
N GLU A 86 -11.27 19.73 2.73
CA GLU A 86 -12.37 19.85 1.77
C GLU A 86 -12.53 18.57 0.95
N SER A 87 -11.41 18.01 0.47
CA SER A 87 -11.40 16.76 -0.28
C SER A 87 -11.96 15.60 0.56
N MET A 88 -11.57 15.50 1.83
CA MET A 88 -12.10 14.50 2.76
C MET A 88 -13.59 14.73 3.07
N SER A 89 -14.03 15.99 3.20
CA SER A 89 -15.45 16.32 3.42
C SER A 89 -16.34 15.90 2.25
N ILE A 90 -15.87 16.16 1.01
CA ILE A 90 -16.56 15.74 -0.22
C ILE A 90 -16.58 14.20 -0.30
N ALA A 91 -15.43 13.55 -0.08
CA ALA A 91 -15.34 12.09 -0.12
C ALA A 91 -16.24 11.41 0.94
N SER A 92 -16.25 11.94 2.17
CA SER A 92 -17.10 11.48 3.27
C SER A 92 -18.59 11.63 2.91
N SER A 93 -18.97 12.77 2.36
CA SER A 93 -20.35 13.03 1.93
C SER A 93 -20.84 12.09 0.83
N LEU A 94 -19.96 11.72 -0.11
CA LEU A 94 -20.28 10.77 -1.19
C LEU A 94 -20.32 9.33 -0.69
N LYS A 95 -19.43 8.94 0.24
CA LYS A 95 -19.28 7.56 0.69
C LYS A 95 -20.29 7.14 1.76
N LEU A 96 -20.65 8.03 2.68
CA LEU A 96 -21.54 7.71 3.82
C LEU A 96 -23.04 7.83 3.48
N GLY A 97 -23.40 8.34 2.30
CA GLY A 97 -24.79 8.50 1.88
C GLY A 97 -25.58 9.48 2.75
N ARG A 98 -26.86 9.73 2.44
CA ARG A 98 -27.71 10.72 3.14
C ARG A 98 -28.15 10.32 4.56
N SER A 99 -27.91 9.07 4.97
CA SER A 99 -28.31 8.52 6.27
C SER A 99 -27.50 9.06 7.45
N THR A 100 -26.25 9.46 7.23
CA THR A 100 -25.40 10.05 8.28
C THR A 100 -25.66 11.55 8.41
N GLY A 101 -25.89 12.05 9.62
CA GLY A 101 -26.13 13.47 9.87
C GLY A 101 -24.92 14.34 9.54
N SER A 102 -25.14 15.60 9.13
CA SER A 102 -24.05 16.53 8.76
C SER A 102 -22.99 16.68 9.86
N LYS A 103 -23.43 16.80 11.12
CA LYS A 103 -22.55 16.90 12.29
C LYS A 103 -21.67 15.67 12.50
N GLU A 104 -22.20 14.48 12.22
CA GLU A 104 -21.49 13.22 12.39
C GLU A 104 -20.42 13.02 11.30
N ARG A 105 -20.72 13.42 10.05
CA ARG A 105 -19.72 13.42 8.97
C ARG A 105 -18.57 14.37 9.27
N GLU A 106 -18.89 15.56 9.77
CA GLU A 106 -17.87 16.56 10.12
C GLU A 106 -16.99 16.07 11.28
N ALA A 107 -17.57 15.40 12.27
CA ALA A 107 -16.83 14.78 13.37
C ALA A 107 -15.84 13.72 12.85
N GLN A 108 -16.27 12.83 11.96
CA GLN A 108 -15.39 11.79 11.37
C GLN A 108 -14.24 12.38 10.55
N VAL A 109 -14.52 13.43 9.76
CA VAL A 109 -13.47 14.11 8.98
C VAL A 109 -12.47 14.75 9.93
N ARG A 110 -12.92 15.44 10.97
CA ARG A 110 -12.05 16.09 11.96
C ARG A 110 -11.17 15.10 12.72
N GLU A 111 -11.74 13.95 13.11
CA GLU A 111 -11.00 12.87 13.77
C GLU A 111 -9.90 12.33 12.86
N THR A 112 -10.22 12.04 11.60
CA THR A 112 -9.27 11.55 10.60
C THR A 112 -8.15 12.56 10.33
N ASP A 113 -8.48 13.84 10.18
CA ASP A 113 -7.52 14.93 9.94
C ASP A 113 -6.53 15.04 11.11
N SER A 114 -7.04 15.02 12.35
CA SER A 114 -6.21 15.10 13.56
C SER A 114 -5.28 13.89 13.76
N SER A 115 -5.68 12.72 13.25
CA SER A 115 -4.88 11.49 13.32
C SER A 115 -3.72 11.52 12.30
N LYS A 116 -3.98 12.02 11.08
CA LYS A 116 -2.96 12.13 10.03
C LYS A 116 -1.87 13.14 10.35
N GLU A 117 -2.22 14.25 11.00
CA GLU A 117 -1.23 15.29 11.35
C GLU A 117 -0.20 14.77 12.38
N ARG A 118 -0.63 13.85 13.27
CA ARG A 118 0.26 13.16 14.19
C ARG A 118 1.19 12.16 13.48
N GLU A 119 0.69 11.45 12.47
CA GLU A 119 1.50 10.52 11.68
C GLU A 119 2.54 11.25 10.81
N ALA A 120 2.18 12.37 10.17
CA ALA A 120 3.09 13.15 9.32
C ALA A 120 4.32 13.69 10.09
N GLN A 121 4.14 14.11 11.34
CA GLN A 121 5.25 14.52 12.20
C GLN A 121 6.14 13.36 12.65
N THR A 122 5.55 12.17 12.79
CA THR A 122 6.26 10.95 13.17
C THR A 122 7.08 10.38 12.01
N ASP A 123 6.54 10.37 10.79
CA ASP A 123 7.23 9.85 9.60
C ASP A 123 8.36 10.78 9.13
N SER A 124 8.16 12.11 9.18
CA SER A 124 9.24 13.09 8.92
C SER A 124 10.41 12.94 9.89
N SER A 125 10.13 12.59 11.16
CA SER A 125 11.17 12.37 12.17
C SER A 125 11.90 11.04 11.96
N LYS A 126 11.19 9.97 11.57
CA LYS A 126 11.76 8.65 11.26
C LYS A 126 12.58 8.63 9.97
N GLU A 127 12.14 9.33 8.93
CA GLU A 127 12.91 9.48 7.67
C GLU A 127 14.21 10.25 7.90
N ARG A 128 14.16 11.32 8.71
CA ARG A 128 15.35 12.08 9.11
C ARG A 128 16.32 11.21 9.91
N GLU A 129 15.84 10.41 10.87
CA GLU A 129 16.71 9.48 11.62
C GLU A 129 17.27 8.33 10.76
N ALA A 130 16.51 7.83 9.78
CA ALA A 130 16.98 6.81 8.86
C ALA A 130 18.08 7.35 7.93
N GLN A 131 17.93 8.58 7.43
CA GLN A 131 18.94 9.26 6.62
C GLN A 131 20.21 9.62 7.41
N VAL A 132 20.08 10.01 8.68
CA VAL A 132 21.25 10.25 9.56
C VAL A 132 22.02 8.95 9.83
N ARG A 133 21.30 7.84 10.08
CA ARG A 133 21.92 6.52 10.28
C ARG A 133 22.62 5.99 9.02
N ASP A 134 22.08 6.26 7.83
CA ASP A 134 22.70 5.86 6.58
C ASP A 134 23.96 6.69 6.26
N ARG A 135 23.96 7.99 6.58
CA ARG A 135 25.16 8.86 6.48
C ARG A 135 26.27 8.45 7.45
N GLN A 136 25.94 8.04 8.68
CA GLN A 136 26.95 7.52 9.63
C GLN A 136 27.56 6.20 9.13
N LYS A 137 26.77 5.30 8.53
CA LYS A 137 27.28 4.04 7.94
C LYS A 137 28.11 4.21 6.67
N GLN A 138 27.99 5.34 5.97
CA GLN A 138 28.87 5.69 4.84
C GLN A 138 30.14 6.42 5.30
N GLY A 139 30.06 7.22 6.36
CA GLY A 139 31.24 7.86 6.97
C GLY A 139 32.24 6.87 7.58
N GLU A 140 31.76 5.77 8.17
CA GLU A 140 32.64 4.74 8.75
C GLU A 140 33.32 3.84 7.70
N ARG A 141 32.82 3.80 6.45
CA ARG A 141 33.46 3.01 5.36
C ARG A 141 34.61 3.74 4.67
N GLY A 142 34.83 5.02 4.95
CA GLY A 142 35.91 5.84 4.37
C GLY A 142 37.21 5.88 5.18
N SER A 143 37.28 5.20 6.34
CA SER A 143 38.42 5.29 7.26
C SER A 143 38.77 3.91 7.82
N GLY A 144 39.34 3.04 6.98
CA GLY A 144 39.67 1.69 7.42
C GLY A 144 40.31 0.81 6.36
N GLU A 145 41.11 1.35 5.45
CA GLU A 145 42.03 0.55 4.65
C GLU A 145 43.20 0.12 5.55
N ARG A 146 42.96 -0.85 6.44
CA ARG A 146 44.02 -1.65 7.08
C ARG A 146 43.59 -3.10 7.17
N GLN A 147 44.36 -3.91 6.45
CA GLN A 147 44.40 -5.37 6.46
C GLN A 147 44.16 -5.97 7.84
N THR A 148 43.35 -7.02 7.92
CA THR A 148 43.64 -8.13 8.83
C THR A 148 43.19 -9.45 8.22
N VAL A 149 44.18 -10.30 7.97
CA VAL A 149 44.09 -11.65 7.44
C VAL A 149 43.40 -12.54 8.46
N ALA A 150 42.32 -13.23 8.06
CA ALA A 150 41.72 -14.30 8.86
C ALA A 150 42.21 -15.67 8.37
N ARG A 151 42.98 -16.28 9.26
CA ARG A 151 43.71 -17.55 9.28
C ARG A 151 42.95 -18.77 8.74
N ARG A 152 43.67 -19.58 7.95
CA ARG A 152 43.28 -20.86 7.36
C ARG A 152 43.74 -22.03 8.25
N GLU A 153 42.82 -22.97 8.43
CA GLU A 153 42.92 -24.42 8.68
C GLU A 153 43.68 -25.00 9.89
N ARG A 154 43.08 -26.09 10.38
CA ARG A 154 43.48 -27.00 11.45
C ARG A 154 44.71 -27.81 11.03
N LEU A 155 45.74 -27.84 11.88
CA LEU A 155 46.28 -29.00 12.61
C LEU A 155 47.53 -28.55 13.35
#